data_AF-A0A1A8KS43-F1
#
_entry.id   AF-A0A1A8KS43-F1
#
_cell.length_a   1.000
_cell.length_b   1.000
_cell.length_c   1.000
_cell.angle_alpha   90.00
_cell.angle_beta   90.00
_cell.angle_gamma   90.00
#
_symmetry.space_group_name_H-M   'P 1'
#
loop_
_entity.id
_entity.type
_entity.pdbx_description
1 polymer ?
#
loop_
_entity_poly.entity_id
_entity_poly.type
_entity_poly.pdbx_seq_one_letter_code
_entity_poly.pdbx_strand_id
1 'polypeptide(L)' 'LVRAEEENEAEELQVETLVQPESCAMISEIGDTLKIHYTGKLMDGKVIDTSLSRDPHSLELGARQVIPGLEQ' A
#
# COMPACT_ATOMS: atom_id res chain seq x y z
N LEU A 1 -16.71 -6.04 -35.42
CA LEU A 1 -15.38 -5.48 -35.09
C LEU A 1 -15.41 -5.14 -33.61
N VAL A 2 -14.87 -6.03 -32.78
CA VAL A 2 -14.79 -5.84 -31.32
C VAL A 2 -13.60 -4.91 -31.06
N ARG A 3 -13.83 -3.81 -30.34
CA ARG A 3 -12.78 -2.87 -29.94
C ARG A 3 -11.76 -3.62 -29.09
N ALA A 4 -10.48 -3.49 -29.47
CA ALA A 4 -9.37 -3.87 -28.63
C ALA A 4 -9.52 -3.16 -27.29
N GLU A 5 -9.29 -3.93 -26.24
CA GLU A 5 -9.36 -3.51 -24.85
C GLU A 5 -8.48 -2.26 -24.68
N GLU A 6 -9.05 -1.19 -24.13
CA GLU A 6 -8.23 -0.14 -23.50
C GLU A 6 -7.56 -0.82 -22.31
N GLU A 7 -6.37 -1.36 -22.55
CA GLU A 7 -5.42 -1.71 -21.50
C GLU A 7 -5.22 -0.42 -20.71
N ASN A 8 -5.89 -0.33 -19.57
CA ASN A 8 -5.65 0.73 -18.61
C ASN A 8 -4.20 0.54 -18.17
N GLU A 9 -3.28 1.30 -18.75
CA GLU A 9 -1.92 1.43 -18.24
C GLU A 9 -2.08 1.66 -16.75
N ALA A 10 -1.64 0.68 -15.95
CA ALA A 10 -1.70 0.83 -14.51
C ALA A 10 -0.88 2.08 -14.19
N GLU A 11 -1.56 3.15 -13.78
CA GLU A 11 -0.92 4.41 -13.45
C GLU A 11 0.23 4.13 -12.47
N GLU A 12 1.35 4.81 -12.66
CA GLU A 12 2.51 4.67 -11.78
C GLU A 12 2.09 4.87 -10.31
N LEU A 13 2.74 4.14 -9.41
CA LEU A 13 2.47 4.23 -7.98
C LEU A 13 2.71 5.68 -7.51
N GLN A 14 1.70 6.27 -6.89
CA GLN A 14 1.80 7.59 -6.26
C GLN A 14 1.80 7.43 -4.75
N VAL A 15 2.73 8.11 -4.08
CA VAL A 15 2.86 8.11 -2.62
C VAL A 15 2.70 9.54 -2.11
N GLU A 16 1.74 9.74 -1.21
CA GLU A 16 1.49 11.00 -0.53
C GLU A 16 1.63 10.80 0.99
N THR A 17 2.40 11.67 1.65
CA THR A 17 2.50 11.69 3.12
C THR A 17 1.48 12.67 3.68
N LEU A 18 0.39 12.16 4.23
CA LEU A 18 -0.68 13.00 4.82
C LEU A 18 -0.28 13.57 6.19
N VAL A 19 0.43 12.78 7.00
CA VAL A 19 0.85 13.16 8.35
C VAL A 19 2.24 12.56 8.62
N GLN A 20 3.18 13.40 9.07
CA GLN A 20 4.48 13.00 9.59
C GLN A 20 4.63 13.57 11.00
N PRO A 21 5.07 12.78 12.00
CA PRO A 21 5.38 13.31 13.33
C PRO A 21 6.46 14.41 13.27
N GLU A 22 6.43 15.37 14.20
CA GLU A 22 7.41 16.47 14.27
C GLU A 22 8.86 15.98 14.34
N SER A 23 9.08 14.80 14.94
CA SER A 23 10.36 14.11 14.92
C SER A 23 10.15 12.64 14.52
N CYS A 24 10.84 12.23 13.45
CA CYS A 24 10.90 10.85 12.99
C CYS A 24 12.36 10.55 12.63
N ALA A 25 13.10 9.98 13.58
CA ALA A 25 14.54 9.71 13.41
C ALA A 25 14.83 8.32 12.82
N MET A 26 13.81 7.47 12.74
CA MET A 26 13.91 6.09 12.24
C MET A 26 13.07 6.00 10.97
N ILE A 27 13.71 5.62 9.87
CA ILE A 27 13.09 5.40 8.57
C ILE A 27 13.17 3.91 8.29
N SER A 28 12.09 3.34 7.76
CA SER A 28 12.03 1.91 7.42
C SER A 28 12.99 1.56 6.28
N GLU A 29 13.63 0.39 6.38
CA GLU A 29 14.52 -0.16 5.37
C GLU A 29 14.21 -1.64 5.06
N ILE A 30 14.77 -2.14 3.94
CA ILE A 30 14.60 -3.55 3.54
C ILE A 30 15.11 -4.46 4.67
N GLY A 31 14.27 -5.43 5.06
CA GLY A 31 14.51 -6.35 6.18
C GLY A 31 13.81 -5.94 7.49
N ASP A 32 13.29 -4.72 7.59
CA ASP A 32 12.52 -4.30 8.75
C ASP A 32 11.20 -5.06 8.87
N THR A 33 10.81 -5.39 10.09
CA THR A 33 9.45 -5.85 10.39
C THR A 33 8.56 -4.66 10.74
N LEU A 34 7.59 -4.36 9.87
CA LEU A 34 6.62 -3.29 10.04
C LEU A 34 5.29 -3.84 10.54
N LYS A 35 4.62 -3.08 11.41
CA LYS A 35 3.22 -3.31 11.80
C LYS A 35 2.38 -2.14 11.32
N ILE A 36 1.47 -2.41 10.39
CA ILE A 36 0.67 -1.35 9.75
C ILE A 36 -0.83 -1.62 9.89
N HIS A 37 -1.57 -0.53 10.09
CA HIS A 37 -2.98 -0.50 9.74
C HIS A 37 -3.14 0.04 8.32
N TYR A 38 -3.93 -0.66 7.51
CA TYR A 38 -4.30 -0.26 6.15
C TYR A 38 -5.81 -0.28 5.93
N THR A 39 -6.22 0.42 4.88
CA THR A 39 -7.54 0.28 4.23
C THR A 39 -7.32 0.27 2.72
N GLY A 40 -7.64 -0.84 2.06
CA GLY A 40 -7.59 -0.97 0.61
C GLY A 40 -8.91 -0.51 -0.02
N LYS A 41 -8.82 0.33 -1.06
CA LYS A 41 -9.98 0.82 -1.82
C LYS A 41 -9.73 0.67 -3.32
N LEU A 42 -10.80 0.44 -4.08
CA LEU A 42 -10.79 0.63 -5.53
C LEU A 42 -10.80 2.13 -5.87
N MET A 43 -10.51 2.47 -7.12
CA MET A 43 -10.47 3.86 -7.60
C MET A 43 -11.82 4.58 -7.50
N ASP A 44 -12.93 3.83 -7.47
CA ASP A 44 -14.28 4.36 -7.23
C ASP A 44 -14.58 4.63 -5.73
N GLY A 45 -13.61 4.40 -4.85
CA GLY A 45 -13.72 4.58 -3.40
C GLY A 45 -14.30 3.39 -2.63
N LYS A 46 -14.72 2.32 -3.31
CA LYS A 46 -15.23 1.11 -2.64
C LYS A 46 -14.12 0.45 -1.82
N VAL A 47 -14.34 0.33 -0.51
CA VAL A 47 -13.46 -0.41 0.39
C VAL A 47 -13.55 -1.91 0.08
N ILE A 48 -12.39 -2.54 -0.11
CA ILE A 48 -12.28 -4.00 -0.33
C ILE A 48 -11.74 -4.74 0.90
N ASP A 49 -10.94 -4.07 1.73
CA ASP A 49 -10.47 -4.61 3.00
C ASP A 49 -10.00 -3.47 3.93
N THR A 50 -10.06 -3.70 5.24
CA THR A 50 -9.50 -2.81 6.26
C THR A 50 -9.04 -3.61 7.48
N SER A 51 -7.94 -3.15 8.06
CA SER A 51 -7.38 -3.73 9.29
C SER A 51 -7.87 -3.06 10.57
N LEU A 52 -8.64 -1.97 10.50
CA LEU A 52 -8.97 -1.15 11.67
C LEU A 52 -9.85 -1.84 12.73
N SER A 53 -10.46 -2.97 12.40
CA SER A 53 -11.26 -3.79 13.32
C SER A 53 -10.51 -4.99 13.93
N ARG A 54 -9.23 -5.15 13.59
CA ARG A 54 -8.37 -6.29 13.99
C ARG A 54 -6.96 -5.81 14.34
N ASP A 55 -6.08 -6.71 14.72
CA ASP A 55 -4.69 -6.36 14.99
C ASP A 55 -3.96 -5.87 13.71
N PRO A 56 -2.94 -5.00 13.84
CA PRO A 56 -2.13 -4.55 12.72
C PRO A 56 -1.53 -5.72 11.95
N HIS A 57 -1.39 -5.55 10.64
CA HIS A 57 -0.71 -6.53 9.82
C HIS A 57 0.80 -6.40 9.99
N SER A 58 1.47 -7.53 10.25
CA SER A 58 2.92 -7.60 10.36
C SER A 58 3.50 -8.06 9.01
N LEU A 59 4.47 -7.32 8.48
CA LEU A 59 5.19 -7.67 7.26
C LEU A 59 6.68 -7.39 7.39
N GLU A 60 7.50 -8.11 6.63
CA GLU A 60 8.93 -7.84 6.47
C GLU A 60 9.14 -7.10 5.15
N LEU A 61 9.75 -5.91 5.19
CA LEU A 61 9.91 -5.06 4.00
C LEU A 61 10.92 -5.66 3.03
N GLY A 62 10.51 -5.87 1.77
CA GLY A 62 11.31 -6.49 0.71
C GLY A 62 11.15 -8.01 0.59
N ALA A 63 10.32 -8.62 1.44
CA ALA A 63 10.07 -10.07 1.42
C ALA A 63 9.04 -10.49 0.34
N ARG A 64 8.39 -9.55 -0.35
CA ARG A 64 7.41 -9.81 -1.42
C ARG A 64 6.20 -10.63 -0.94
N GLN A 65 5.72 -10.31 0.26
CA GLN A 65 4.59 -10.97 0.92
C GLN A 65 3.25 -10.26 0.64
N VAL A 66 3.30 -9.02 0.17
CA VAL A 66 2.15 -8.16 -0.08
C VAL A 66 2.15 -7.67 -1.53
N ILE A 67 1.16 -6.84 -1.89
CA ILE A 67 1.11 -6.24 -3.22
C ILE A 67 2.38 -5.39 -3.46
N PRO A 68 2.99 -5.42 -4.66
CA PRO A 68 4.28 -4.77 -4.91
C PRO A 68 4.33 -3.28 -4.56
N GLY A 69 3.21 -2.55 -4.73
CA GLY A 69 3.14 -1.13 -4.41
C GLY A 69 3.25 -0.80 -2.91
N LEU A 70 3.15 -1.80 -2.02
CA LEU A 70 3.32 -1.59 -0.57
C LEU A 70 4.78 -1.67 -0.13
N GLU A 71 5.67 -2.19 -0.98
CA GLU A 71 7.10 -2.43 -0.70
C GLU A 71 8.02 -1.67 -1.68
N GLN A 72 7.49 -0.71 -2.43
CA GLN A 72 8.19 0.02 -3.51
C GLN A 72 8.87 1.30 -3.02
#